data_AF-A0A840WMG6-F1
#
_entry.id   AF-A0A840WMG6-F1
#
_cell.length_a   1.000
_cell.length_b   1.000
_cell.length_c   1.000
_cell.angle_alpha   90.00
_cell.angle_beta   90.00
_cell.angle_gamma   90.00
#
_symmetry.space_group_name_H-M   'P 1'
#
loop_
_entity.id
_entity.type
_entity.pdbx_description
1 polymer ?
#
loop_
_entity_poly.entity_id
_entity_poly.type
_entity_poly.pdbx_seq_one_letter_code
_entity_poly.pdbx_strand_id
1 'polypeptide(L)'
;MAIRIRLGDYERQTDDALGRDAIGYFPRMTETEAWEAGRGLWRLNLKVVSRERFAVIVGQDLVRAVAGITDVTAHMTGLGPKKALEGDLLGPGHPMYDRYINQPDPLANDSRNSIAYGDLPEEAQFRTRDCACGCDQSTTHDFVPGHELRAIQARVREHFGGSVLSFITWLDAELQSTNTGA
;
A
#
# COMPACT_ATOMS: atom_id res chain seq x y z
N MET A 1 6.98 2.76 -4.38
CA MET A 1 7.32 1.37 -4.64
C MET A 1 6.05 0.69 -5.11
N ALA A 2 6.17 -0.32 -5.98
CA ALA A 2 5.05 -1.11 -6.43
C ALA A 2 5.11 -2.56 -5.91
N ILE A 3 3.92 -3.07 -5.61
CA ILE A 3 3.67 -4.50 -5.41
C ILE A 3 3.09 -5.08 -6.69
N ARG A 4 3.72 -6.15 -7.21
CA ARG A 4 3.15 -6.97 -8.28
C ARG A 4 2.43 -8.17 -7.69
N ILE A 5 1.24 -8.44 -8.19
CA ILE A 5 0.46 -9.64 -7.87
C ILE A 5 0.18 -10.41 -9.15
N ARG A 6 0.75 -11.62 -9.26
CA ARG A 6 0.52 -12.55 -10.35
C ARG A 6 -0.68 -13.44 -10.02
N LEU A 7 -1.73 -13.33 -10.83
CA LEU A 7 -2.91 -14.18 -10.75
C LEU A 7 -2.56 -15.61 -11.17
N GLY A 8 -3.08 -16.58 -10.42
CA GLY A 8 -3.09 -18.00 -10.84
C GLY A 8 -4.23 -18.28 -11.82
N ASP A 9 -4.52 -19.55 -12.02
CA ASP A 9 -5.63 -19.99 -12.85
C ASP A 9 -6.99 -19.56 -12.27
N TYR A 10 -7.98 -19.35 -13.15
CA TYR A 10 -9.34 -19.02 -12.74
C TYR A 10 -9.96 -20.11 -11.88
N GLU A 11 -10.55 -19.71 -10.75
CA GLU A 11 -11.24 -20.60 -9.84
C GLU A 11 -12.48 -19.93 -9.25
N ARG A 12 -13.62 -20.64 -9.24
CA ARG A 12 -14.85 -20.20 -8.56
C ARG A 12 -14.67 -20.34 -7.05
N GLN A 13 -15.15 -19.35 -6.31
CA GLN A 13 -15.11 -19.36 -4.85
C GLN A 13 -16.53 -19.40 -4.29
N THR A 14 -16.71 -20.10 -3.16
CA THR A 14 -18.00 -20.24 -2.48
C THR A 14 -18.01 -19.65 -1.07
N ASP A 15 -16.83 -19.41 -0.48
CA ASP A 15 -16.66 -18.89 0.88
C ASP A 15 -15.41 -18.01 0.95
N ASP A 16 -15.34 -17.01 0.05
CA ASP A 16 -14.22 -16.06 0.03
C ASP A 16 -14.46 -14.96 1.05
N ALA A 17 -13.46 -14.68 1.90
CA ALA A 17 -13.61 -13.70 2.97
C ALA A 17 -13.69 -12.23 2.49
N LEU A 18 -13.50 -11.98 1.18
CA LEU A 18 -13.78 -10.69 0.53
C LEU A 18 -15.10 -10.71 -0.26
N GLY A 19 -15.89 -11.79 -0.18
CA GLY A 19 -17.18 -11.92 -0.85
C GLY A 19 -17.09 -12.09 -2.36
N ARG A 20 -15.96 -12.59 -2.88
CA ARG A 20 -15.74 -12.74 -4.33
C ARG A 20 -16.31 -14.06 -4.85
N ASP A 21 -16.93 -14.00 -6.03
CA ASP A 21 -17.47 -15.18 -6.72
C ASP A 21 -16.39 -16.02 -7.42
N ALA A 22 -15.26 -15.40 -7.74
CA ALA A 22 -14.12 -16.04 -8.41
C ALA A 22 -12.81 -15.31 -8.15
N ILE A 23 -11.71 -16.04 -8.32
CA ILE A 23 -10.34 -15.52 -8.28
C ILE A 23 -9.56 -16.03 -9.50
N GLY A 24 -8.33 -15.53 -9.65
CA GLY A 24 -7.44 -15.94 -10.73
C GLY A 24 -7.75 -15.28 -12.07
N TYR A 25 -6.94 -15.60 -13.06
CA TYR A 25 -6.98 -14.99 -14.39
C TYR A 25 -7.84 -15.82 -15.34
N PHE A 26 -8.63 -15.12 -16.15
CA PHE A 26 -9.28 -15.69 -17.33
C PHE A 26 -9.13 -14.75 -18.54
N PRO A 27 -9.14 -15.28 -19.78
CA PRO A 27 -9.04 -14.45 -20.97
C PRO A 27 -10.19 -13.44 -21.06
N ARG A 28 -9.85 -12.19 -21.38
CA ARG A 28 -10.78 -11.05 -21.52
C ARG A 28 -11.38 -10.54 -20.21
N MET A 29 -10.77 -10.85 -19.06
CA MET A 29 -11.13 -10.17 -17.82
C MET A 29 -10.93 -8.66 -17.97
N THR A 30 -11.85 -7.89 -17.43
CA THR A 30 -11.76 -6.44 -17.30
C THR A 30 -10.72 -6.06 -16.24
N GLU A 31 -10.30 -4.81 -16.24
CA GLU A 31 -9.35 -4.29 -15.24
C GLU A 31 -9.95 -4.33 -13.83
N THR A 32 -11.25 -4.07 -13.69
CA THR A 32 -11.98 -4.22 -12.44
C THR A 32 -11.95 -5.66 -11.96
N GLU A 33 -12.24 -6.63 -12.82
CA GLU A 33 -12.14 -8.05 -12.45
C GLU A 33 -10.71 -8.45 -12.08
N ALA A 34 -9.71 -7.90 -12.77
CA ALA A 34 -8.30 -8.15 -12.45
C ALA A 34 -7.92 -7.58 -11.09
N TRP A 35 -8.32 -6.34 -10.80
CA TRP A 35 -8.15 -5.73 -9.49
C TRP A 35 -8.86 -6.51 -8.40
N GLU A 36 -10.12 -6.89 -8.60
CA GLU A 36 -10.91 -7.63 -7.63
C GLU A 36 -10.28 -9.01 -7.32
N ALA A 37 -9.82 -9.72 -8.35
CA ALA A 37 -9.10 -10.98 -8.19
C ALA A 37 -7.75 -10.79 -7.49
N GLY A 38 -7.03 -9.72 -7.82
CA GLY A 38 -5.66 -9.45 -7.40
C GLY A 38 -5.52 -8.85 -6.00
N ARG A 39 -6.38 -7.91 -5.61
CA ARG A 39 -6.28 -7.19 -4.32
C ARG A 39 -6.26 -8.15 -3.12
N GLY A 40 -7.01 -9.26 -3.27
CA GLY A 40 -6.81 -10.58 -2.68
C GLY A 40 -6.62 -10.69 -1.16
N LEU A 41 -6.39 -11.91 -0.68
CA LEU A 41 -6.05 -12.19 0.72
C LEU A 41 -4.67 -12.81 0.79
N TRP A 42 -3.71 -11.97 1.13
CA TRP A 42 -2.29 -12.29 1.03
C TRP A 42 -1.61 -12.27 2.38
N ARG A 43 -0.55 -13.07 2.52
CA ARG A 43 0.36 -12.96 3.68
C ARG A 43 1.36 -11.83 3.42
N LEU A 44 0.92 -10.59 3.65
CA LEU A 44 1.73 -9.39 3.45
C LEU A 44 2.40 -8.93 4.75
N ASN A 45 3.63 -8.43 4.64
CA ASN A 45 4.32 -7.74 5.72
C ASN A 45 3.90 -6.25 5.71
N LEU A 46 3.16 -5.81 6.74
CA LEU A 46 2.65 -4.44 6.84
C LEU A 46 3.74 -3.37 6.74
N LYS A 47 4.93 -3.63 7.30
CA LYS A 47 6.04 -2.65 7.25
C LYS A 47 6.55 -2.41 5.84
N VAL A 48 6.42 -3.42 4.97
CA VAL A 48 6.82 -3.33 3.57
C VAL A 48 5.66 -2.74 2.76
N VAL A 49 4.47 -3.35 2.85
CA VAL A 49 3.34 -2.95 1.99
C VAL A 49 2.83 -1.53 2.28
N SER A 50 2.98 -1.01 3.50
CA SER A 50 2.61 0.38 3.81
C SER A 50 3.45 1.44 3.09
N ARG A 51 4.57 1.04 2.46
CA ARG A 51 5.42 1.91 1.64
C ARG A 51 5.10 1.80 0.15
N GLU A 52 4.30 0.80 -0.22
CA GLU A 52 3.88 0.56 -1.58
C GLU A 52 2.74 1.52 -1.92
N ARG A 53 2.83 2.12 -3.10
CA ARG A 53 1.91 3.16 -3.58
C ARG A 53 1.06 2.67 -4.73
N PHE A 54 1.56 1.67 -5.44
CA PHE A 54 0.93 1.15 -6.64
C PHE A 54 0.89 -0.36 -6.59
N ALA A 55 -0.21 -0.92 -7.07
CA ALA A 55 -0.37 -2.34 -7.31
C ALA A 55 -0.43 -2.60 -8.82
N VAL A 56 0.33 -3.60 -9.27
CA VAL A 56 0.30 -4.07 -10.66
C VAL A 56 -0.20 -5.51 -10.65
N ILE A 57 -1.36 -5.74 -11.26
CA ILE A 57 -1.94 -7.08 -11.35
C ILE A 57 -1.56 -7.70 -12.68
N VAL A 58 -0.97 -8.88 -12.64
CA VAL A 58 -0.46 -9.60 -13.81
C VAL A 58 -1.25 -10.88 -14.00
N GLY A 59 -1.72 -11.10 -15.23
CA GLY A 59 -2.39 -12.32 -15.65
C GLY A 59 -1.93 -12.73 -17.04
N GLN A 60 -1.44 -13.96 -17.17
CA GLN A 60 -0.81 -14.47 -18.39
C GLN A 60 0.34 -13.56 -18.86
N ASP A 61 1.26 -13.27 -17.93
CA ASP A 61 2.47 -12.45 -18.12
C ASP A 61 2.27 -11.01 -18.58
N LEU A 62 1.02 -10.55 -18.68
CA LEU A 62 0.66 -9.18 -19.03
C LEU A 62 -0.01 -8.49 -17.84
N VAL A 63 0.26 -7.20 -17.69
CA VAL A 63 -0.43 -6.35 -16.72
C VAL A 63 -1.88 -6.16 -17.15
N ARG A 64 -2.80 -6.53 -16.25
CA ARG A 64 -4.26 -6.47 -16.46
C ARG A 64 -4.97 -5.41 -15.63
N ALA A 65 -4.32 -4.89 -14.60
CA ALA A 65 -4.79 -3.74 -13.86
C ALA A 65 -3.61 -3.03 -13.20
N VAL A 66 -3.75 -1.71 -13.07
CA VAL A 66 -2.84 -0.87 -12.28
C VAL A 66 -3.70 -0.06 -11.34
N ALA A 67 -3.39 -0.08 -10.05
CA ALA A 67 -4.14 0.63 -9.02
C ALA A 67 -3.22 1.46 -8.13
N GLY A 68 -3.73 2.58 -7.63
CA GLY A 68 -3.14 3.31 -6.51
C GLY A 68 -3.60 2.69 -5.20
N ILE A 69 -2.67 2.37 -4.30
CA ILE A 69 -2.97 1.78 -3.00
C ILE A 69 -3.34 2.89 -2.03
N THR A 70 -4.52 2.79 -1.42
CA THR A 70 -5.02 3.74 -0.43
C THR A 70 -4.88 3.21 0.99
N ASP A 71 -5.06 1.89 1.19
CA ASP A 71 -4.94 1.25 2.50
C ASP A 71 -4.66 -0.27 2.39
N VAL A 72 -4.49 -0.94 3.53
CA VAL A 72 -4.32 -2.39 3.65
C VAL A 72 -5.17 -2.92 4.79
N THR A 73 -6.28 -3.59 4.46
CA THR A 73 -7.21 -4.17 5.43
C THR A 73 -6.74 -5.55 5.87
N ALA A 74 -6.77 -5.83 7.18
CA ALA A 74 -6.49 -7.16 7.73
C ALA A 74 -7.79 -7.98 7.85
N HIS A 75 -7.74 -9.23 7.39
CA HIS A 75 -8.85 -10.19 7.47
C HIS A 75 -8.40 -11.44 8.21
N MET A 76 -9.22 -11.90 9.16
CA MET A 76 -9.01 -13.19 9.81
C MET A 76 -9.61 -14.29 8.95
N THR A 77 -8.78 -15.28 8.61
CA THR A 77 -9.21 -16.48 7.86
C THR A 77 -8.92 -17.72 8.70
N GLY A 78 -9.50 -18.87 8.31
CA GLY A 78 -9.19 -20.16 8.94
C GLY A 78 -7.69 -20.54 8.92
N LEU A 79 -6.89 -19.89 8.07
CA LEU A 79 -5.45 -20.08 7.92
C LEU A 79 -4.60 -18.96 8.57
N GLY A 80 -5.23 -18.13 9.40
CA GLY A 80 -4.62 -17.00 10.10
C GLY A 80 -4.88 -15.63 9.43
N PRO A 81 -4.23 -14.57 9.92
CA PRO A 81 -4.41 -13.22 9.41
C PRO A 81 -3.85 -13.09 7.99
N LYS A 82 -4.68 -12.63 7.07
CA LYS A 82 -4.33 -12.24 5.71
C LYS A 82 -4.69 -10.78 5.49
N LYS A 83 -4.20 -10.19 4.40
CA LYS A 83 -4.37 -8.78 4.11
C LYS A 83 -4.84 -8.57 2.68
N ALA A 84 -5.77 -7.65 2.52
CA ALA A 84 -6.23 -7.14 1.25
C ALA A 84 -5.65 -5.76 1.00
N LEU A 85 -5.33 -5.49 -0.26
CA LEU A 85 -5.02 -4.13 -0.69
C LEU A 85 -6.34 -3.39 -0.92
N GLU A 86 -6.42 -2.17 -0.41
CA GLU A 86 -7.46 -1.22 -0.77
C GLU A 86 -6.88 -0.18 -1.71
N GLY A 87 -7.67 0.26 -2.67
CA GLY A 87 -7.18 1.16 -3.70
C GLY A 87 -8.13 1.37 -4.85
N ASP A 88 -7.74 2.32 -5.69
CA ASP A 88 -8.49 2.76 -6.85
C ASP A 88 -7.73 2.42 -8.13
N LEU A 89 -8.44 1.91 -9.12
CA LEU A 89 -7.90 1.71 -10.45
C LEU A 89 -7.42 3.04 -11.04
N LEU A 90 -6.23 3.01 -11.62
CA LEU A 90 -5.71 4.12 -12.39
C LEU A 90 -6.25 4.03 -13.82
N GLY A 91 -6.42 5.18 -14.47
CA GLY A 91 -6.94 5.26 -15.83
C GLY A 91 -6.00 5.99 -16.80
N PRO A 92 -6.43 6.14 -18.07
CA PRO A 92 -5.67 6.84 -19.10
C PRO A 92 -5.21 8.23 -18.67
N GLY A 93 -3.97 8.57 -18.99
CA GLY A 93 -3.31 9.83 -18.60
C GLY A 93 -2.55 9.73 -17.27
N HIS A 94 -2.73 8.64 -16.52
CA HIS A 94 -1.86 8.35 -15.38
C HIS A 94 -0.58 7.64 -15.87
N PRO A 95 0.63 8.14 -15.56
CA PRO A 95 1.89 7.59 -16.05
C PRO A 95 2.09 6.08 -15.80
N MET A 96 1.71 5.60 -14.61
CA MET A 96 1.74 4.17 -14.29
C MET A 96 0.79 3.35 -15.16
N TYR A 97 -0.41 3.86 -15.42
CA TYR A 97 -1.38 3.17 -16.26
C TYR A 97 -0.88 3.11 -17.71
N ASP A 98 -0.58 4.28 -18.28
CA ASP A 98 -0.20 4.43 -19.69
C ASP A 98 1.05 3.61 -20.03
N ARG A 99 1.97 3.47 -19.08
CA ARG A 99 3.20 2.71 -19.27
C ARG A 99 3.00 1.21 -19.21
N TYR A 100 2.18 0.73 -18.28
CA TYR A 100 2.20 -0.67 -17.86
C TYR A 100 0.99 -1.47 -18.32
N ILE A 101 -0.18 -0.86 -18.50
CA ILE A 101 -1.38 -1.63 -18.87
C ILE A 101 -1.14 -2.40 -20.19
N ASN A 102 -1.49 -3.69 -20.20
CA ASN A 102 -1.25 -4.63 -21.30
C ASN A 102 0.22 -4.81 -21.74
N GLN A 103 1.18 -4.35 -20.94
CA GLN A 103 2.61 -4.63 -21.15
C GLN A 103 3.04 -5.88 -20.37
N PRO A 104 4.21 -6.47 -20.69
CA PRO A 104 4.80 -7.56 -19.91
C PRO A 104 4.99 -7.21 -18.42
N ASP A 105 4.93 -8.22 -17.55
CA ASP A 105 5.21 -8.11 -16.10
C ASP A 105 6.55 -7.37 -15.88
N PRO A 106 6.52 -6.13 -15.35
CA PRO A 106 7.73 -5.34 -15.18
C PRO A 106 8.61 -5.85 -14.03
N LEU A 107 8.06 -6.70 -13.16
CA LEU A 107 8.73 -7.33 -12.04
C LEU A 107 8.82 -8.86 -12.25
N ALA A 108 8.89 -9.30 -13.51
CA ALA A 108 9.09 -10.69 -13.86
C ALA A 108 10.39 -11.23 -13.20
N ASN A 109 10.26 -12.40 -12.58
CA ASN A 109 11.38 -13.11 -11.96
C ASN A 109 11.03 -14.61 -11.89
N ASP A 110 12.06 -15.44 -11.64
CA ASP A 110 11.94 -16.90 -11.56
C ASP A 110 11.24 -17.41 -10.29
N SER A 111 10.80 -16.50 -9.41
CA SER A 111 10.07 -16.89 -8.21
C SER A 111 8.69 -17.43 -8.55
N ARG A 112 8.32 -18.52 -7.87
CA ARG A 112 6.95 -19.06 -7.88
C ARG A 112 5.98 -18.25 -7.03
N ASN A 113 6.47 -17.26 -6.25
CA ASN A 113 5.60 -16.42 -5.45
C ASN A 113 4.78 -15.48 -6.35
N SER A 114 3.46 -15.45 -6.12
CA SER A 114 2.57 -14.52 -6.80
C SER A 114 2.94 -13.06 -6.54
N ILE A 115 3.52 -12.77 -5.37
CA ILE A 115 3.86 -11.42 -4.93
C ILE A 115 5.34 -11.12 -5.18
N ALA A 116 5.59 -9.96 -5.79
CA ALA A 116 6.91 -9.35 -5.89
C ALA A 116 6.82 -7.86 -5.55
N TYR A 117 7.95 -7.27 -5.15
CA TYR A 117 8.08 -5.85 -4.84
C TYR A 117 9.20 -5.28 -5.70
N GLY A 118 9.05 -4.05 -6.14
CA GLY A 118 10.08 -3.41 -6.94
C GLY A 118 9.83 -1.94 -7.19
N ASP A 119 10.87 -1.29 -7.71
CA ASP A 119 10.82 0.11 -8.10
C ASP A 119 10.49 0.19 -9.59
N LEU A 120 9.37 0.84 -9.93
CA LEU A 120 9.05 1.19 -11.31
C LEU A 120 9.46 2.65 -11.59
N PRO A 121 10.14 2.95 -12.71
CA PRO A 121 10.62 4.29 -13.02
C PRO A 121 9.54 5.39 -12.99
N GLU A 122 8.35 5.08 -13.45
CA GLU A 122 7.20 6.00 -13.56
C GLU A 122 6.63 6.37 -12.20
N GLU A 123 6.99 5.63 -11.15
CA GLU A 123 6.66 5.99 -9.77
C GLU A 123 7.49 7.15 -9.24
N ALA A 124 8.66 7.43 -9.84
CA ALA A 124 9.64 8.35 -9.27
C ALA A 124 9.03 9.73 -8.98
N GLN A 125 8.15 10.21 -9.85
CA GLN A 125 7.42 11.47 -9.68
C GLN A 125 6.44 11.47 -8.49
N PHE A 126 5.96 10.29 -8.06
CA PHE A 126 5.04 10.11 -6.94
C PHE A 126 5.74 9.74 -5.62
N ARG A 127 7.06 9.51 -5.68
CA ARG A 127 7.90 9.32 -4.47
C ARG A 127 8.11 10.64 -3.76
N THR A 128 8.19 11.72 -4.52
CA THR A 128 8.33 13.08 -4.01
C THR A 128 7.08 13.50 -3.25
N ARG A 129 7.24 13.80 -1.97
CA ARG A 129 6.20 14.32 -1.08
C ARG A 129 6.77 15.46 -0.24
N ASP A 130 5.91 16.31 0.30
CA ASP A 130 6.36 17.33 1.22
C ASP A 130 6.81 16.71 2.54
N CYS A 131 7.85 17.30 3.12
CA CYS A 131 8.36 16.87 4.40
C CYS A 131 7.30 17.04 5.49
N ALA A 132 7.00 15.96 6.22
CA ALA A 132 6.00 15.98 7.30
C ALA A 132 6.35 16.91 8.48
N CYS A 133 7.57 17.47 8.53
CA CYS A 133 7.88 18.51 9.51
C CYS A 133 7.18 19.85 9.22
N GLY A 134 6.71 20.08 7.98
CA GLY A 134 6.04 21.30 7.55
C GLY A 134 6.99 22.39 7.03
N CYS A 135 8.17 22.01 6.51
CA CYS A 135 9.16 22.96 5.99
C CYS A 135 9.08 23.20 4.47
N ASP A 136 8.02 22.71 3.81
CA ASP A 136 7.77 22.82 2.37
C ASP A 136 8.86 22.24 1.45
N GLN A 137 9.81 21.49 2.02
CA GLN A 137 10.82 20.79 1.24
C GLN A 137 10.28 19.43 0.81
N SER A 138 10.49 19.10 -0.46
CA SER A 138 10.13 17.78 -0.97
C SER A 138 11.20 16.73 -0.65
N THR A 139 10.76 15.51 -0.34
CA THR A 139 11.60 14.36 0.00
C THR A 139 10.95 13.08 -0.54
N THR A 140 11.72 12.00 -0.67
CA THR A 140 11.19 10.66 -0.98
C THR A 140 10.76 9.90 0.27
N HIS A 141 11.06 10.44 1.45
CA HIS A 141 10.82 9.85 2.77
C HIS A 141 9.70 10.62 3.50
N ASP A 142 9.27 10.18 4.69
CA ASP A 142 8.30 10.93 5.50
C ASP A 142 8.88 12.31 5.92
N PHE A 143 10.18 12.33 6.18
CA PHE A 143 10.92 13.52 6.57
C PHE A 143 12.13 13.71 5.63
N VAL A 144 12.54 14.96 5.42
CA VAL A 144 13.91 15.23 4.97
C VAL A 144 14.86 14.65 6.03
N PRO A 145 15.96 13.97 5.66
CA PRO A 145 16.85 13.34 6.64
C PRO A 145 17.24 14.30 7.78
N GLY A 146 16.89 13.91 9.03
CA GLY A 146 17.16 14.70 10.23
C GLY A 146 16.03 15.65 10.66
N HIS A 147 14.92 15.73 9.91
CA HIS A 147 13.79 16.59 10.23
C HIS A 147 12.74 15.95 11.17
N GLU A 148 12.87 14.66 11.49
CA GLU A 148 11.99 13.94 12.41
C GLU A 148 11.99 14.59 13.80
N LEU A 149 13.19 14.77 14.36
CA LEU A 149 13.37 15.38 15.68
C LEU A 149 12.96 16.85 15.67
N ARG A 150 13.24 17.57 14.57
CA ARG A 150 12.81 18.95 14.39
C ARG A 150 11.29 19.07 14.43
N ALA A 151 10.57 18.14 13.81
CA ALA A 151 9.11 18.11 13.83
C ALA A 151 8.58 17.94 15.26
N ILE A 152 9.10 16.96 16.00
CA ILE A 152 8.73 16.71 17.41
C ILE A 152 8.99 17.96 18.27
N GLN A 153 10.20 18.52 18.18
CA GLN A 153 10.57 19.71 18.94
C GLN A 153 9.69 20.93 18.62
N ALA A 154 9.29 21.09 17.36
CA ALA A 154 8.37 22.17 16.97
C ALA A 154 7.01 22.02 17.66
N ARG A 155 6.40 20.82 17.67
CA ARG A 155 5.13 20.57 18.38
C ARG A 155 5.26 20.75 19.89
N VAL A 156 6.37 20.31 20.48
CA VAL A 156 6.64 20.54 21.91
C VAL A 156 6.73 22.04 22.23
N ARG A 157 7.37 22.82 21.35
CA ARG A 157 7.44 24.28 21.52
C ARG A 157 6.07 24.95 21.40
N GLU A 158 5.32 24.58 20.37
CA GLU A 158 4.03 25.18 20.05
C GLU A 158 2.95 24.86 21.07
N HIS A 159 2.82 23.59 21.48
CA HIS A 159 1.71 23.14 22.32
C HIS A 159 2.06 23.03 23.81
N PHE A 160 3.35 22.91 24.16
CA PHE A 160 3.80 22.68 25.53
C PHE A 160 4.81 23.72 26.02
N GLY A 161 4.91 24.87 25.32
CA GLY A 161 5.83 25.96 25.68
C GLY A 161 7.30 25.56 25.67
N GLY A 162 7.65 24.47 24.98
CA GLY A 162 9.01 23.92 24.93
C GLY A 162 9.32 22.94 26.07
N SER A 163 8.39 22.68 26.98
CA SER A 163 8.56 21.71 28.06
C SER A 163 8.34 20.28 27.57
N VAL A 164 9.45 19.53 27.43
CA VAL A 164 9.40 18.10 27.10
C VAL A 164 8.67 17.31 28.20
N LEU A 165 8.87 17.68 29.47
CA LEU A 165 8.18 17.02 30.59
C LEU A 165 6.66 17.14 30.46
N SER A 166 6.17 18.34 30.13
CA SER A 166 4.72 18.57 29.95
C SER A 166 4.15 17.77 28.78
N PHE A 167 4.89 17.64 27.68
CA PHE A 167 4.51 16.78 26.56
C PHE A 167 4.43 15.31 26.98
N ILE A 168 5.43 14.78 27.69
CA ILE A 168 5.46 13.38 28.12
C ILE A 168 4.33 13.11 29.12
N THR A 169 4.10 13.99 30.12
CA THR A 169 3.01 13.84 31.07
C THR A 169 1.64 13.80 30.39
N TRP A 170 1.43 14.64 29.37
CA TRP A 170 0.19 14.60 28.58
C TRP A 170 0.08 13.31 27.77
N LEU A 171 1.14 12.90 27.08
CA LEU A 171 1.14 11.67 26.27
C LEU A 171 0.85 10.43 27.11
N ASP A 172 1.45 10.32 28.29
CA ASP A 172 1.23 9.21 29.22
C ASP A 172 -0.24 9.16 29.69
N ALA A 173 -0.86 10.31 29.94
CA ALA A 173 -2.26 10.40 30.32
C ALA A 173 -3.20 9.96 29.17
N GLU A 174 -2.92 10.36 27.93
CA GLU A 174 -3.69 9.94 26.74
C GLU A 174 -3.56 8.43 26.45
N LEU A 175 -2.38 7.85 26.65
CA LEU A 175 -2.18 6.41 26.47
C LEU A 175 -2.90 5.58 27.54
N GLN A 176 -3.06 6.11 28.75
CA GLN A 176 -3.84 5.47 29.81
C GLN A 176 -5.35 5.58 29.58
N SER A 177 -5.83 6.72 29.10
CA SER A 177 -7.26 6.92 28.79
C SER A 177 -7.73 6.00 27.66
N THR A 178 -6.91 5.81 26.63
CA THR A 178 -7.21 4.95 25.47
C THR A 178 -7.30 3.46 25.85
N ASN A 179 -6.52 3.01 26.83
CA ASN A 179 -6.54 1.61 27.29
C ASN A 179 -7.70 1.27 28.24
N THR A 180 -8.46 2.26 28.71
CA THR A 180 -9.57 2.06 29.66
C THR A 180 -10.94 2.02 28.94
N GLY A 181 -10.96 2.27 27.62
CA GLY A 181 -12.17 2.32 26.78
C GLY A 181 -12.37 1.15 25.81
N ALA A 182 -11.62 0.05 25.96
CA ALA A 182 -11.74 -1.17 25.16
C ALA A 182 -12.28 -2.35 25.99
#